data_AF-A0A5N5UTQ1-F1
#
_entry.id   AF-A0A5N5UTQ1-F1
#
_cell.length_a   1.000
_cell.length_b   1.000
_cell.length_c   1.000
_cell.angle_alpha   90.00
_cell.angle_beta   90.00
_cell.angle_gamma   90.00
#
_symmetry.space_group_name_H-M   'P 1'
#
loop_
_entity.id
_entity.type
_entity.pdbx_description
1 polymer ?
#
loop_
_entity_poly.entity_id
_entity_poly.type
_entity_poly.pdbx_seq_one_letter_code
_entity_poly.pdbx_strand_id
1 'polypeptide(L)'
;MRGLVDKDSWYRWIVDQFADELGNEGAFNGMTWDDARVVATVIVQDLTGMGHPRSRLKRRSRNIIRRAMRYDNSGPWDDPRGVWRAVSIAAELARSRVFGLPTLPL
;
A
#
# COMPACT_ATOMS: atom_id res chain seq x y z
N MET A 1 -6.54 -11.65 29.92
CA MET A 1 -5.64 -12.38 29.01
C MET A 1 -5.89 -11.88 27.59
N ARG A 2 -4.97 -11.15 26.98
CA ARG A 2 -5.05 -10.78 25.55
C ARG A 2 -4.65 -12.02 24.75
N GLY A 3 -5.59 -12.59 23.99
CA GLY A 3 -5.30 -13.69 23.08
C GLY A 3 -4.26 -13.26 22.06
N LEU A 4 -3.17 -14.03 21.95
CA LEU A 4 -2.18 -13.86 20.90
C LEU A 4 -2.85 -14.20 19.57
N VAL A 5 -2.98 -13.21 18.69
CA VAL A 5 -3.43 -13.43 17.31
C VAL A 5 -2.27 -14.11 16.59
N ASP A 6 -2.51 -15.25 15.94
CA ASP A 6 -1.48 -15.88 15.12
C ASP A 6 -1.11 -14.95 13.94
N LYS A 7 0.10 -15.09 13.42
CA LYS A 7 0.67 -14.17 12.44
C LYS A 7 -0.17 -14.08 11.16
N ASP A 8 -0.82 -15.17 10.74
CA ASP A 8 -1.64 -15.21 9.52
C ASP A 8 -2.96 -14.49 9.73
N SER A 9 -3.60 -14.68 10.89
CA SER A 9 -4.79 -13.93 11.28
C SER A 9 -4.52 -12.42 11.40
N TRP A 10 -3.33 -12.04 11.89
CA TRP A 10 -2.90 -10.64 11.95
C TRP A 10 -2.72 -10.03 10.56
N TYR A 11 -2.04 -10.75 9.66
CA TYR A 11 -1.86 -10.29 8.28
C TYR A 11 -3.18 -10.18 7.53
N ARG A 12 -4.09 -11.16 7.67
CA ARG A 12 -5.42 -11.08 7.07
C ARG A 12 -6.19 -9.87 7.56
N TRP A 13 -6.23 -9.66 8.88
CA TRP A 13 -6.93 -8.51 9.44
C TRP A 13 -6.37 -7.17 8.92
N ILE A 14 -5.05 -7.05 8.80
CA ILE A 14 -4.43 -5.85 8.22
C ILE A 14 -4.81 -5.70 6.77
N VAL A 15 -4.70 -6.76 5.96
CA VAL A 15 -4.99 -6.69 4.53
C VAL A 15 -6.46 -6.33 4.28
N ASP A 16 -7.39 -6.94 5.02
CA ASP A 16 -8.83 -6.67 4.87
C ASP A 16 -9.18 -5.23 5.25
N GLN A 17 -8.74 -4.77 6.42
CA GLN A 17 -8.99 -3.39 6.88
C GLN A 17 -8.38 -2.36 5.94
N PHE A 18 -7.18 -2.63 5.43
CA PHE A 18 -6.50 -1.72 4.53
C PHE A 18 -7.09 -1.74 3.12
N ALA A 19 -7.63 -2.88 2.68
CA ALA A 19 -8.35 -2.98 1.42
C ALA A 19 -9.64 -2.15 1.43
N ASP A 20 -10.43 -2.23 2.50
CA ASP A 20 -11.64 -1.42 2.67
C ASP A 20 -11.33 0.08 2.65
N GLU A 21 -10.29 0.51 3.38
CA GLU A 21 -9.85 1.91 3.39
C GLU A 21 -9.37 2.39 2.03
N LEU A 22 -8.56 1.59 1.31
CA LEU A 22 -8.13 1.92 -0.05
C LEU A 22 -9.32 2.02 -1.01
N GLY A 23 -10.33 1.18 -0.83
CA GLY A 23 -11.61 1.26 -1.55
C GLY A 23 -12.35 2.57 -1.27
N ASN A 24 -12.51 2.92 0.00
CA ASN A 24 -13.20 4.14 0.44
C ASN A 24 -12.49 5.42 -0.03
N GLU A 25 -11.16 5.42 -0.04
CA GLU A 25 -10.34 6.54 -0.56
C GLU A 25 -10.28 6.56 -2.11
N GLY A 26 -10.93 5.61 -2.78
CA GLY A 26 -10.95 5.51 -4.24
C GLY A 26 -9.53 5.36 -4.83
N ALA A 27 -8.64 4.66 -4.13
CA ALA A 27 -7.22 4.60 -4.44
C ALA A 27 -6.96 4.08 -5.87
N PHE A 28 -7.81 3.19 -6.37
CA PHE A 28 -7.69 2.54 -7.67
C PHE A 28 -8.59 3.16 -8.76
N ASN A 29 -9.35 4.21 -8.46
CA ASN A 29 -10.26 4.84 -9.44
C ASN A 29 -9.51 5.32 -10.70
N GLY A 30 -10.03 4.94 -11.86
CA GLY A 30 -9.48 5.35 -13.16
C GLY A 30 -8.22 4.60 -13.62
N MET A 31 -7.72 3.64 -12.84
CA MET A 31 -6.60 2.77 -13.25
C MET A 31 -7.09 1.59 -14.10
N THR A 32 -6.21 1.07 -14.95
CA THR A 32 -6.44 -0.22 -15.62
C THR A 32 -6.46 -1.35 -14.58
N TRP A 33 -7.13 -2.45 -14.92
CA TRP A 33 -7.18 -3.62 -14.04
C TRP A 33 -5.79 -4.19 -13.76
N ASP A 34 -4.91 -4.21 -14.77
CA ASP A 34 -3.54 -4.70 -14.63
C ASP A 34 -2.71 -3.83 -13.68
N ASP A 35 -2.75 -2.50 -13.84
CA ASP A 35 -2.08 -1.57 -12.92
C ASP A 35 -2.62 -1.71 -11.50
N ALA A 36 -3.94 -1.82 -11.33
CA ALA A 36 -4.57 -2.00 -10.02
C ALA A 36 -4.09 -3.28 -9.32
N ARG A 37 -4.03 -4.40 -10.06
CA ARG A 37 -3.57 -5.69 -9.52
C ARG A 37 -2.12 -5.62 -9.06
N VAL A 38 -1.23 -5.04 -9.87
CA VAL A 38 0.20 -4.99 -9.53
C VAL A 38 0.44 -3.99 -8.39
N VAL A 39 -0.23 -2.85 -8.38
CA VAL A 39 -0.13 -1.88 -7.27
C VAL A 39 -0.64 -2.45 -5.97
N ALA A 40 -1.78 -3.15 -5.96
CA ALA A 40 -2.29 -3.80 -4.77
C ALA A 40 -1.27 -4.79 -4.18
N THR A 41 -0.64 -5.61 -5.04
CA THR A 41 0.42 -6.55 -4.65
C THR A 41 1.59 -5.84 -3.98
N VAL A 42 2.04 -4.73 -4.58
CA VAL A 42 3.14 -3.92 -4.06
C VAL A 42 2.80 -3.28 -2.71
N ILE A 43 1.57 -2.77 -2.55
CA ILE A 43 1.12 -2.17 -1.30
C ILE A 43 1.11 -3.22 -0.20
N VAL A 44 0.53 -4.39 -0.45
CA VAL A 44 0.50 -5.51 0.52
C VAL A 44 1.92 -5.94 0.90
N GLN A 45 2.84 -6.06 -0.05
CA GLN A 45 4.24 -6.40 0.23
C GLN A 45 4.91 -5.36 1.15
N ASP A 46 4.71 -4.08 0.87
CA ASP A 46 5.32 -3.00 1.66
C ASP A 46 4.66 -2.86 3.05
N LEU A 47 3.37 -3.20 3.20
CA LEU A 47 2.62 -3.21 4.47
C LEU A 47 3.00 -4.38 5.37
N THR A 48 3.12 -5.58 4.80
CA THR A 48 3.34 -6.81 5.55
C THR A 48 4.81 -7.09 5.84
N GLY A 49 5.73 -6.43 5.12
CA GLY A 49 7.16 -6.55 5.33
C GLY A 49 7.61 -5.96 6.68
N MET A 50 8.53 -6.65 7.37
CA MET A 50 9.11 -6.18 8.64
C MET A 50 9.74 -4.78 8.48
N GLY A 51 9.37 -3.82 9.35
CA GLY A 51 9.97 -2.47 9.41
C GLY A 51 8.98 -1.31 9.50
N HIS A 52 9.24 -0.22 8.76
CA HIS A 52 8.42 0.99 8.70
C HIS A 52 7.64 1.09 7.36
N PRO A 53 6.44 0.47 7.26
CA PRO A 53 5.62 0.44 6.04
C PRO A 53 5.44 1.81 5.37
N ARG A 54 5.10 2.83 6.17
CA ARG A 54 4.92 4.20 5.69
C ARG A 54 6.14 4.72 4.94
N SER A 55 7.33 4.56 5.51
CA SER A 55 8.58 5.06 4.92
C SER A 55 8.90 4.36 3.60
N ARG A 56 8.58 3.07 3.49
CA ARG A 56 8.73 2.30 2.25
C ARG A 56 7.76 2.77 1.17
N LEU A 57 6.47 2.82 1.48
CA LEU A 57 5.42 3.29 0.56
C LEU A 57 5.69 4.72 0.10
N LYS A 58 6.07 5.63 1.02
CA LYS A 58 6.41 7.02 0.68
C LYS A 58 7.68 7.13 -0.18
N ARG A 59 8.67 6.25 0.02
CA ARG A 59 9.86 6.20 -0.84
C ARG A 59 9.49 5.69 -2.24
N ARG A 60 8.61 4.68 -2.30
CA ARG A 60 8.16 4.09 -3.55
C ARG A 60 7.32 5.07 -4.38
N SER A 61 6.34 5.75 -3.79
CA SER A 61 5.56 6.76 -4.50
C SER A 61 6.46 7.83 -5.12
N ARG A 62 7.45 8.34 -4.38
CA ARG A 62 8.45 9.29 -4.90
C ARG A 62 9.25 8.73 -6.09
N ASN A 63 9.56 7.44 -6.10
CA ASN A 63 10.27 6.81 -7.22
C ASN A 63 9.36 6.63 -8.44
N ILE A 64 8.09 6.27 -8.25
CA ILE A 64 7.10 6.13 -9.33
C ILE A 64 6.94 7.47 -10.05
N ILE A 65 6.64 8.55 -9.32
CA ILE A 65 6.40 9.86 -9.94
C ILE A 65 7.66 10.43 -10.59
N ARG A 66 8.84 10.24 -9.98
CA ARG A 66 10.11 10.66 -10.59
C ARG A 66 10.40 9.93 -11.90
N ARG A 67 10.06 8.65 -12.01
CA ARG A 67 10.23 7.88 -13.25
C ARG A 67 9.21 8.31 -14.31
N ALA A 68 7.95 8.45 -13.91
CA ALA A 68 6.88 8.95 -14.78
C ALA A 68 7.17 10.34 -15.35
N MET A 69 7.79 11.23 -14.57
CA MET A 69 8.16 12.58 -15.01
C MET A 69 9.44 12.64 -15.85
N ARG A 70 10.32 11.63 -15.77
CA ARG A 70 11.64 11.67 -16.43
C ARG A 70 11.70 10.96 -17.77
N TYR A 71 10.76 10.05 -18.05
CA TYR A 71 10.77 9.23 -19.26
C TYR A 71 9.34 9.05 -19.78
N ASP A 72 9.07 9.63 -20.95
CA ASP A 72 8.17 9.19 -22.02
C ASP A 72 7.12 8.10 -21.70
N ASN A 73 6.33 8.21 -20.64
CA ASN A 73 5.37 7.21 -20.15
C ASN A 73 5.85 5.72 -20.19
N SER A 74 7.15 5.45 -20.33
CA SER A 74 7.70 4.13 -20.70
C SER A 74 8.01 3.27 -19.48
N GLY A 75 7.35 3.59 -18.36
CA GLY A 75 7.31 2.72 -17.20
C GLY A 75 6.49 1.47 -17.50
N PRO A 76 6.54 0.45 -16.63
CA PRO A 76 5.71 -0.75 -16.77
C PRO A 76 4.23 -0.50 -16.45
N TRP A 77 3.79 0.76 -16.38
CA TRP A 77 2.47 1.17 -15.92
C TRP A 77 1.76 1.91 -17.03
N ASP A 78 0.50 1.55 -17.30
CA ASP A 78 -0.34 2.23 -18.27
C ASP A 78 -0.75 3.63 -17.75
N ASP A 79 -1.02 3.74 -16.45
CA ASP A 79 -1.28 4.99 -15.73
C ASP A 79 -0.31 5.19 -14.54
N PRO A 80 0.91 5.70 -14.80
CA PRO A 80 1.87 5.98 -13.74
C PRO A 80 1.38 6.99 -12.68
N ARG A 81 0.41 7.87 -13.03
CA ARG A 81 -0.14 8.87 -12.11
C ARG A 81 -1.17 8.25 -11.18
N GLY A 82 -2.05 7.40 -11.68
CA GLY A 82 -2.96 6.58 -10.88
C GLY A 82 -2.18 5.69 -9.91
N VAL A 83 -1.15 5.01 -10.40
CA VAL A 83 -0.25 4.17 -9.59
C VAL A 83 0.43 4.99 -8.47
N TRP A 84 0.96 6.18 -8.79
CA TRP A 84 1.52 7.07 -7.77
C TRP A 84 0.49 7.49 -6.70
N ARG A 85 -0.73 7.84 -7.12
CA ARG A 85 -1.81 8.28 -6.25
C ARG A 85 -2.19 7.16 -5.27
N ALA A 86 -2.43 5.96 -5.78
CA ALA A 86 -2.77 4.78 -4.98
C ALA A 86 -1.71 4.50 -3.89
N VAL A 87 -0.43 4.50 -4.27
CA VAL A 87 0.68 4.26 -3.32
C VAL A 87 0.83 5.40 -2.31
N SER A 88 0.51 6.63 -2.69
CA SER A 88 0.55 7.79 -1.78
C SER A 88 -0.58 7.75 -0.76
N ILE A 89 -1.80 7.39 -1.18
CA ILE A 89 -2.93 7.14 -0.28
C ILE A 89 -2.57 6.04 0.71
N ALA A 90 -2.06 4.90 0.21
CA ALA A 90 -1.59 3.81 1.06
C ALA A 90 -0.53 4.26 2.08
N ALA A 91 0.40 5.15 1.70
CA ALA A 91 1.41 5.67 2.63
C ALA A 91 0.80 6.51 3.77
N GLU A 92 -0.25 7.28 3.50
CA GLU A 92 -0.93 8.08 4.53
C GLU A 92 -1.88 7.23 5.39
N LEU A 93 -2.58 6.24 4.82
CA LEU A 93 -3.34 5.27 5.61
C LEU A 93 -2.41 4.49 6.57
N ALA A 94 -1.23 4.07 6.09
CA ALA A 94 -0.23 3.39 6.91
C ALA A 94 0.33 4.27 8.04
N ARG A 95 0.23 5.61 7.95
CA ARG A 95 0.60 6.52 9.04
C ARG A 95 -0.41 6.46 10.18
N SER A 96 -1.70 6.46 9.85
CA SER A 96 -2.79 6.58 10.82
C SER A 96 -2.89 5.35 11.74
N ARG A 97 -2.51 4.17 11.23
CA ARG A 97 -2.72 2.87 11.89
C ARG A 97 -1.58 2.42 12.81
N VAL A 98 -0.39 3.05 12.81
CA VAL A 98 0.74 2.64 13.69
C VAL A 98 0.40 2.70 15.19
N PHE A 99 -0.68 3.38 15.58
CA PHE A 99 -1.14 3.46 16.97
C PHE A 99 -2.31 2.51 17.32
N GLY A 100 -2.83 1.71 16.37
CA GLY A 100 -4.01 0.85 16.57
C GLY A 100 -3.85 -0.62 16.17
N LEU A 101 -2.66 -1.05 15.72
CA LEU A 101 -2.43 -2.45 15.35
C LEU A 101 -2.36 -3.34 16.61
N PRO A 102 -2.93 -4.56 16.58
CA PRO A 102 -2.57 -5.58 17.54
C PRO A 102 -1.06 -5.80 17.45
N THR A 103 -0.35 -5.78 18.58
CA THR A 103 1.10 -6.06 18.59
C THR A 103 1.34 -7.52 18.24
N LEU A 104 2.18 -7.79 17.23
CA LEU A 104 2.69 -9.13 16.97
C LEU A 104 3.43 -9.65 18.22
N PRO A 105 3.31 -10.94 18.58
CA PRO A 105 4.26 -11.54 19.52
C PRO A 105 5.68 -11.45 18.96
N LEU A 106 6.62 -11.06 19.81
CA LEU A 106 8.06 -11.14 19.55
C LEU A 106 8.51 -12.60 19.39
#